data_AF-A0A1Q3ER10-F1
#
_entry.id   AF-A0A1Q3ER10-F1
#
_cell.length_a   1.000
_cell.length_b   1.000
_cell.length_c   1.000
_cell.angle_alpha   90.00
_cell.angle_beta   90.00
_cell.angle_gamma   90.00
#
_symmetry.space_group_name_H-M   'P 1'
#
loop_
_entity.id
_entity.type
_entity.pdbx_description
1 polymer ?
#
loop_
_entity_poly.entity_id
_entity_poly.type
_entity_poly.pdbx_seq_one_letter_code
_entity_poly.pdbx_strand_id
1 'polypeptide(L)'
;MSLAETSETRKARLQELKQRKEASQGIIKNRNFDPESRTLKKHTASEDVEMDTVEKNIDGLAQLVIAEDEEKRAEELNVFNIAPKRPNWDLKRETDKKLAKLERKTQEAIHTLIRQRLAAQKGESDDIRLYLTRNEHTLFLQRERCIQLNSDLPEDMLQGRRGRINCHGEYHLDQSYYDAISRT
;
A
#
# COMPACT_ATOMS: atom_id res chain seq x y z
N MET A 1 70.27 -20.85 -67.69
CA MET A 1 69.16 -21.28 -66.80
C MET A 1 68.83 -22.72 -67.14
N SER A 2 68.88 -23.60 -66.15
CA SER A 2 68.64 -25.04 -66.33
C SER A 2 67.15 -25.31 -66.55
N LEU A 3 66.81 -26.38 -67.28
CA LEU A 3 65.42 -26.83 -67.47
C LEU A 3 64.73 -27.17 -66.12
N ALA A 4 65.51 -27.51 -65.09
CA ALA A 4 64.99 -27.75 -63.75
C ALA A 4 64.50 -26.44 -63.09
N GLU A 5 65.25 -25.35 -63.22
CA GLU A 5 64.92 -24.04 -62.64
C GLU A 5 63.64 -23.45 -63.26
N THR A 6 63.43 -23.64 -64.57
CA THR A 6 62.21 -23.18 -65.26
C THR A 6 60.98 -24.01 -64.87
N SER A 7 61.17 -25.29 -64.55
CA SER A 7 60.12 -26.17 -64.04
C SER A 7 59.72 -25.80 -62.61
N GLU A 8 60.69 -25.53 -61.74
CA GLU A 8 60.45 -25.14 -60.35
C GLU A 8 59.78 -23.78 -60.24
N THR A 9 60.21 -22.79 -61.02
CA THR A 9 59.55 -21.47 -61.07
C THR A 9 58.11 -21.57 -61.58
N ARG A 10 57.83 -22.44 -62.55
CA ARG A 10 56.46 -22.73 -62.99
C ARG A 10 55.63 -23.40 -61.90
N LYS A 11 56.20 -24.37 -61.17
CA LYS A 11 55.53 -25.06 -60.05
C LYS A 11 55.20 -24.09 -58.92
N ALA A 12 56.13 -23.22 -58.55
CA ALA A 12 55.94 -22.21 -57.51
C ALA A 12 54.80 -21.24 -57.87
N ARG A 13 54.78 -20.72 -59.11
CA ARG A 13 53.68 -19.87 -59.61
C ARG A 13 52.32 -20.58 -59.55
N LEU A 14 52.27 -21.87 -59.90
CA LEU A 14 51.02 -22.64 -59.85
C LEU A 14 50.53 -22.88 -58.42
N GLN A 15 51.44 -23.07 -57.45
CA GLN A 15 51.09 -23.21 -56.04
C GLN A 15 50.53 -21.91 -55.46
N GLU A 16 51.16 -20.78 -55.77
CA GLU A 16 50.68 -19.45 -55.34
C GLU A 16 49.28 -19.15 -55.87
N LEU A 17 49.00 -19.48 -57.14
CA LEU A 17 47.67 -19.33 -57.73
C LEU A 17 46.62 -20.24 -57.08
N LYS A 18 46.99 -21.46 -56.64
CA LYS A 18 46.08 -22.35 -55.90
C LYS A 18 45.75 -21.80 -54.52
N GLN A 19 46.76 -21.37 -53.76
CA GLN A 19 46.58 -20.78 -52.43
C GLN A 19 45.69 -19.53 -52.49
N ARG A 20 45.87 -18.68 -53.51
CA ARG A 20 45.01 -17.50 -53.72
C ARG A 20 43.56 -17.86 -54.03
N LYS A 21 43.33 -18.95 -54.78
CA LYS A 21 41.99 -19.44 -55.09
C LYS A 21 41.30 -19.99 -53.84
N GLU A 22 42.01 -20.78 -53.03
CA GLU A 22 41.50 -21.31 -51.74
C GLU A 22 41.16 -20.17 -50.77
N ALA A 23 42.01 -19.15 -50.66
CA ALA A 23 41.73 -17.97 -49.84
C ALA A 23 40.51 -17.16 -50.33
N SER A 24 40.21 -17.17 -51.64
CA SER A 24 39.06 -16.47 -52.21
C SER A 24 37.71 -17.20 -52.07
N GLN A 25 37.69 -18.49 -51.68
CA GLN A 25 36.48 -19.29 -51.58
C GLN A 25 35.47 -18.81 -50.52
N GLY A 26 35.83 -17.86 -49.65
CA GLY A 26 34.95 -17.32 -48.61
C GLY A 26 34.27 -15.98 -48.92
N ILE A 27 34.64 -15.29 -50.02
CA ILE A 27 34.20 -13.90 -50.27
C ILE A 27 32.88 -13.81 -51.04
N ILE A 28 32.55 -14.83 -51.86
CA ILE A 28 31.29 -14.86 -52.62
C ILE A 28 30.41 -15.96 -52.06
N LYS A 29 29.43 -15.57 -51.24
CA LYS A 29 28.38 -16.46 -50.75
C LYS A 29 27.29 -16.55 -51.81
N ASN A 30 27.20 -17.68 -52.50
CA ASN A 30 26.14 -17.94 -53.45
C ASN A 30 24.84 -18.21 -52.69
N ARG A 31 23.80 -17.40 -52.94
CA ARG A 31 22.52 -17.51 -52.20
C ARG A 31 21.78 -18.81 -52.49
N ASN A 32 21.80 -19.28 -53.74
CA ASN A 32 20.99 -20.43 -54.22
C ASN A 32 21.78 -21.41 -55.10
N PHE A 33 23.12 -21.34 -55.13
CA PHE A 33 23.91 -22.19 -56.02
C PHE A 33 25.07 -22.82 -55.26
N ASP A 34 25.16 -24.14 -55.34
CA ASP A 34 26.22 -24.89 -54.71
C ASP A 34 27.40 -25.07 -55.68
N PRO A 35 28.59 -24.54 -55.36
CA PRO A 35 29.72 -24.53 -56.29
C PRO A 35 30.27 -25.94 -56.59
N GLU A 36 30.09 -26.90 -55.67
CA GLU A 36 30.55 -28.28 -55.81
C GLU A 36 29.61 -29.13 -56.68
N SER A 37 28.31 -29.09 -56.40
CA SER A 37 27.31 -29.86 -57.15
C SER A 37 26.86 -29.16 -58.44
N ARG A 38 27.18 -27.87 -58.60
CA ARG A 38 26.75 -26.99 -59.71
C ARG A 38 25.23 -26.98 -59.92
N THR A 39 24.48 -27.25 -58.86
CA THR A 39 23.01 -27.26 -58.88
C THR A 39 22.45 -26.25 -57.88
N LEU A 40 21.12 -26.14 -57.83
CA LEU A 40 20.45 -25.31 -56.85
C LEU A 40 20.73 -25.82 -55.43
N LYS A 41 20.98 -24.89 -54.51
CA LYS A 41 21.12 -25.21 -53.10
C LYS A 41 19.78 -25.75 -52.57
N LYS A 42 19.75 -27.02 -52.19
CA LYS A 42 18.57 -27.65 -51.59
C LYS A 42 18.74 -27.69 -50.08
N HIS A 43 17.72 -27.25 -49.34
CA HIS A 43 17.69 -27.45 -47.90
C HIS A 43 17.62 -28.94 -47.61
N THR A 44 18.59 -29.43 -46.84
CA THR A 44 18.62 -30.83 -46.39
C THR A 44 17.87 -30.94 -45.07
N ALA A 45 17.21 -32.07 -44.82
CA ALA A 45 16.46 -32.29 -43.58
C ALA A 45 17.34 -32.16 -42.31
N SER A 46 18.67 -32.36 -42.44
CA SER A 46 19.64 -32.11 -41.38
C SER A 46 19.77 -30.63 -41.01
N GLU A 47 19.71 -29.72 -41.97
CA GLU A 47 19.80 -28.27 -41.70
C GLU A 47 18.53 -27.77 -41.00
N ASP A 48 17.35 -28.32 -41.30
CA ASP A 48 16.10 -27.97 -40.62
C ASP A 48 16.10 -28.43 -39.14
N VAL A 49 16.81 -29.49 -38.81
CA VAL A 49 16.99 -29.96 -37.43
C VAL A 49 17.93 -29.04 -36.65
N GLU A 50 18.90 -28.41 -37.30
CA GLU A 50 19.82 -27.44 -36.67
C GLU A 50 19.21 -26.04 -36.52
N MET A 51 18.10 -25.74 -37.20
CA MET A 51 17.42 -24.45 -37.02
C MET A 51 16.67 -24.40 -35.69
N ASP A 52 17.00 -23.38 -34.88
CA ASP A 52 16.24 -22.98 -33.69
C ASP A 52 14.85 -22.48 -34.11
N THR A 53 13.90 -23.40 -34.12
CA THR A 53 12.51 -23.14 -34.45
C THR A 53 11.75 -22.79 -33.17
N VAL A 54 10.78 -21.87 -33.25
CA VAL A 54 9.96 -21.42 -32.12
C VAL A 54 9.34 -22.59 -31.35
N GLU A 55 8.90 -23.63 -32.05
CA GLU A 55 8.34 -24.84 -31.43
C GLU A 55 9.33 -25.54 -30.49
N LYS A 56 10.61 -25.66 -30.86
CA LYS A 56 11.65 -26.27 -30.01
C LYS A 56 11.94 -25.43 -28.76
N ASN A 57 11.79 -24.11 -28.87
CA ASN A 57 12.00 -23.18 -27.75
C ASN A 57 10.83 -23.21 -26.76
N ILE A 58 9.63 -23.57 -27.23
CA ILE A 58 8.41 -23.65 -26.41
C ILE A 58 8.24 -25.05 -25.82
N ASP A 59 8.82 -26.08 -26.45
CA ASP A 59 8.76 -27.45 -25.97
C ASP A 59 9.31 -27.55 -24.54
N GLY A 60 8.47 -27.98 -23.60
CA GLY A 60 8.79 -28.07 -22.18
C GLY A 60 8.52 -26.82 -21.32
N LEU A 61 8.32 -25.62 -21.91
CA LEU A 61 7.91 -24.44 -21.12
C LEU A 61 6.52 -24.64 -20.51
N ALA A 62 5.62 -25.30 -21.23
CA ALA A 62 4.28 -25.62 -20.72
C ALA A 62 4.34 -26.50 -19.47
N GLN A 63 5.17 -27.56 -19.48
CA GLN A 63 5.37 -28.42 -18.30
C GLN A 63 5.99 -27.66 -17.12
N LEU A 64 6.94 -26.76 -17.38
CA LEU A 64 7.56 -25.95 -16.33
C LEU A 64 6.57 -24.99 -15.66
N VAL A 65 5.72 -24.33 -16.45
CA VAL A 65 4.67 -23.43 -15.93
C VAL A 65 3.65 -24.20 -15.10
N ILE A 66 3.26 -25.41 -15.53
CA ILE A 66 2.35 -26.26 -14.76
C ILE A 66 2.99 -26.69 -13.43
N ALA A 67 4.25 -27.11 -13.45
CA ALA A 67 4.97 -27.51 -12.23
C ALA A 67 5.14 -26.33 -11.25
N GLU A 68 5.48 -25.14 -11.75
CA GLU A 68 5.62 -23.94 -10.92
C GLU A 68 4.28 -23.50 -10.30
N ASP A 69 3.17 -23.64 -11.04
CA ASP A 69 1.82 -23.35 -10.52
C ASP A 69 1.39 -24.36 -9.44
N GLU A 70 1.76 -25.63 -9.58
CA GLU A 70 1.52 -26.67 -8.57
C GLU A 70 2.33 -26.42 -7.29
N GLU A 71 3.59 -26.01 -7.41
CA GLU A 71 4.45 -25.62 -6.26
C GLU A 71 3.88 -24.40 -5.53
N LYS A 72 3.48 -23.36 -6.27
CA LYS A 72 2.83 -22.16 -5.70
C LYS A 72 1.53 -22.51 -4.99
N ARG A 73 0.70 -23.34 -5.59
CA ARG A 73 -0.58 -23.78 -4.99
C ARG A 73 -0.36 -24.60 -3.71
N ALA A 74 0.74 -25.35 -3.61
CA ALA A 74 1.13 -26.06 -2.40
C ALA A 74 1.65 -25.11 -1.29
N GLU A 75 2.39 -24.06 -1.65
CA GLU A 75 2.84 -23.01 -0.71
C GLU A 75 1.72 -22.07 -0.25
N GLU A 76 0.65 -21.94 -1.05
CA GLU A 76 -0.50 -21.05 -0.81
C GLU A 76 -1.47 -21.53 0.29
N LEU A 77 -1.31 -22.74 0.84
CA LEU A 77 -1.99 -23.18 2.07
C LEU A 77 -1.37 -22.57 3.35
N ASN A 78 -0.83 -21.35 3.25
CA ASN A 78 -0.45 -20.54 4.40
C ASN A 78 -1.71 -19.87 5.00
N VAL A 79 -2.19 -20.41 6.12
CA VAL A 79 -3.33 -19.91 6.92
C VAL A 79 -3.24 -18.41 7.24
N PHE A 80 -2.03 -17.85 7.25
CA PHE A 80 -1.75 -16.43 7.47
C PHE A 80 -2.12 -15.51 6.29
N ASN A 81 -2.21 -16.03 5.06
CA ASN A 81 -2.65 -15.28 3.88
C ASN A 81 -4.17 -15.37 3.64
N ILE A 82 -4.84 -16.38 4.19
CA ILE A 82 -6.30 -16.58 4.11
C ILE A 82 -7.05 -15.68 5.11
N ALA A 83 -6.38 -15.20 6.15
CA ALA A 83 -6.99 -14.29 7.12
C ALA A 83 -7.31 -12.93 6.49
N PRO A 84 -8.55 -12.42 6.60
CA PRO A 84 -8.91 -11.10 6.08
C PRO A 84 -8.03 -10.01 6.72
N LYS A 85 -7.17 -9.39 5.91
CA LYS A 85 -6.15 -8.38 6.28
C LYS A 85 -6.69 -7.06 6.84
N ARG A 86 -7.99 -6.94 7.10
CA ARG A 86 -8.58 -5.76 7.73
C ARG A 86 -9.37 -6.20 8.96
N PRO A 87 -9.01 -5.74 10.18
CA PRO A 87 -9.90 -5.92 11.32
C PRO A 87 -11.25 -5.35 10.91
N ASN A 88 -12.27 -6.20 10.97
CA ASN A 88 -13.61 -5.79 10.62
C ASN A 88 -13.94 -4.56 11.46
N TRP A 89 -14.65 -3.58 10.89
CA TRP A 89 -15.14 -2.38 11.59
C TRP A 89 -15.74 -2.68 12.98
N ASP A 90 -16.23 -3.91 13.15
CA ASP A 90 -16.69 -4.51 14.39
C ASP A 90 -15.60 -4.62 15.47
N LEU A 91 -14.40 -5.10 15.15
CA LEU A 91 -13.29 -5.19 16.11
C LEU A 91 -12.95 -3.80 16.66
N LYS A 92 -12.86 -2.81 15.77
CA LYS A 92 -12.62 -1.42 16.16
C LYS A 92 -13.73 -0.90 17.07
N ARG A 93 -15.00 -1.14 16.72
CA ARG A 93 -16.16 -0.72 17.54
C ARG A 93 -16.14 -1.39 18.92
N GLU A 94 -15.83 -2.67 18.99
CA GLU A 94 -15.80 -3.43 20.24
C GLU A 94 -14.62 -3.04 21.13
N THR A 95 -13.44 -2.76 20.55
CA THR A 95 -12.28 -2.25 21.30
C THR A 95 -12.51 -0.84 21.79
N ASP A 96 -13.07 0.04 20.96
CA ASP A 96 -13.34 1.43 21.30
C ASP A 96 -14.33 1.53 22.48
N LYS A 97 -15.34 0.67 22.52
CA LYS A 97 -16.29 0.59 23.66
C LYS A 97 -15.61 0.17 24.97
N LYS A 98 -14.62 -0.72 24.91
CA LYS A 98 -13.85 -1.16 26.10
C LYS A 98 -12.85 -0.07 26.54
N LEU A 99 -12.18 0.57 25.58
CA LEU A 99 -11.26 1.68 25.82
C LEU A 99 -11.97 2.88 26.45
N ALA A 100 -13.16 3.25 25.97
CA ALA A 100 -13.93 4.36 26.54
C ALA A 100 -14.27 4.14 28.03
N LYS A 101 -14.57 2.89 28.45
CA LYS A 101 -14.81 2.57 29.86
C LYS A 101 -13.53 2.66 30.69
N LEU A 102 -12.41 2.23 30.12
CA LEU A 102 -11.11 2.27 30.79
C LEU A 102 -10.62 3.70 30.95
N GLU A 103 -10.74 4.53 29.91
CA GLU A 103 -10.34 5.94 29.90
C GLU A 103 -11.02 6.74 31.01
N ARG A 104 -12.33 6.52 31.23
CA ARG A 104 -13.05 7.15 32.34
C ARG A 104 -12.44 6.80 33.70
N LYS A 105 -12.12 5.52 33.93
CA LYS A 105 -11.48 5.06 35.17
C LYS A 105 -10.05 5.59 35.31
N THR A 106 -9.32 5.70 34.20
CA THR A 106 -7.96 6.28 34.19
C THR A 106 -8.01 7.75 34.57
N GLN A 107 -8.96 8.53 34.04
CA GLN A 107 -9.13 9.93 34.42
C GLN A 107 -9.56 10.09 35.88
N GLU A 108 -10.45 9.24 36.38
CA GLU A 108 -10.80 9.20 37.81
C GLU A 108 -9.57 8.90 38.69
N ALA A 109 -8.77 7.91 38.30
CA ALA A 109 -7.54 7.55 39.00
C ALA A 109 -6.52 8.71 38.99
N ILE A 110 -6.30 9.34 37.83
CA ILE A 110 -5.45 10.54 37.69
C ILE A 110 -5.95 11.65 38.63
N HIS A 111 -7.26 11.90 38.63
CA HIS A 111 -7.86 12.92 39.50
C HIS A 111 -7.63 12.61 40.99
N THR A 112 -7.78 11.35 41.41
CA THR A 112 -7.50 10.93 42.79
C THR A 112 -6.03 11.06 43.15
N LEU A 113 -5.11 10.69 42.25
CA LEU A 113 -3.68 10.81 42.48
C LEU A 113 -3.24 12.27 42.59
N ILE A 114 -3.78 13.16 41.75
CA ILE A 114 -3.53 14.60 41.83
C ILE A 114 -4.00 15.15 43.19
N ARG A 115 -5.22 14.80 43.63
CA ARG A 115 -5.73 15.19 44.95
C ARG A 115 -4.82 14.71 46.08
N GLN A 116 -4.42 13.44 46.08
CA GLN A 116 -3.54 12.86 47.10
C GLN A 116 -2.19 13.58 47.14
N ARG A 117 -1.60 13.87 45.98
CA ARG A 117 -0.33 14.60 45.88
C ARG A 117 -0.46 16.04 46.38
N LEU A 118 -1.52 16.76 46.02
CA LEU A 118 -1.74 18.13 46.46
C LEU A 118 -2.05 18.19 47.97
N ALA A 119 -2.85 17.27 48.51
CA ALA A 119 -3.14 17.18 49.94
C ALA A 119 -1.87 16.88 50.75
N ALA A 120 -1.02 15.96 50.27
CA ALA A 120 0.27 15.67 50.89
C ALA A 120 1.23 16.88 50.86
N GLN A 121 1.12 17.76 49.86
CA GLN A 121 1.95 18.97 49.75
C GLN A 121 1.41 20.17 50.52
N LYS A 122 0.08 20.33 50.63
CA LYS A 122 -0.55 21.53 51.20
C LYS A 122 -1.23 21.34 52.56
N GLY A 123 -1.41 20.11 53.05
CA GLY A 123 -1.99 19.88 54.37
C GLY A 123 -3.44 20.37 54.55
N GLU A 124 -4.16 20.67 53.46
CA GLU A 124 -5.51 21.24 53.51
C GLU A 124 -6.43 20.50 52.51
N SER A 125 -7.55 20.00 53.03
CA SER A 125 -8.43 19.00 52.42
C SER A 125 -9.73 19.59 51.88
N ASP A 126 -10.18 19.08 50.74
CA ASP A 126 -11.58 19.02 50.25
C ASP A 126 -12.22 20.16 49.41
N ASP A 127 -11.56 21.28 49.17
CA ASP A 127 -12.25 22.44 48.57
C ASP A 127 -12.64 22.28 47.08
N ILE A 128 -11.90 21.50 46.29
CA ILE A 128 -12.09 21.49 44.82
C ILE A 128 -13.33 20.66 44.40
N ARG A 129 -13.66 19.61 45.15
CA ARG A 129 -14.84 18.78 44.86
C ARG A 129 -16.12 19.57 45.07
N LEU A 130 -16.15 20.42 46.11
CA LEU A 130 -17.29 21.28 46.40
C LEU A 130 -17.55 22.29 45.28
N TYR A 131 -16.52 22.82 44.62
CA TYR A 131 -16.68 23.80 43.52
C TYR A 131 -17.27 23.19 42.25
N LEU A 132 -16.82 21.99 41.84
CA LEU A 132 -17.34 21.33 40.64
C LEU A 132 -18.76 20.78 40.85
N THR A 133 -19.03 20.11 41.98
CA THR A 133 -20.38 19.62 42.28
C THR A 133 -21.36 20.75 42.55
N ARG A 134 -20.89 21.88 43.10
CA ARG A 134 -21.73 23.08 43.28
C ARG A 134 -22.13 23.67 41.93
N ASN A 135 -21.23 23.73 40.95
CA ASN A 135 -21.57 24.19 39.61
C ASN A 135 -22.57 23.28 38.89
N GLU A 136 -22.45 21.96 39.00
CA GLU A 136 -23.43 21.05 38.39
C GLU A 136 -24.81 21.15 39.07
N HIS A 137 -24.85 21.28 40.40
CA HIS A 137 -26.10 21.40 41.15
C HIS A 137 -26.78 22.77 40.94
N THR A 138 -26.02 23.87 40.83
CA THR A 138 -26.59 25.19 40.52
C THR A 138 -27.16 25.24 39.12
N LEU A 139 -26.51 24.60 38.14
CA LEU A 139 -27.01 24.47 36.77
C LEU A 139 -28.27 23.59 36.69
N PHE A 140 -28.32 22.50 37.47
CA PHE A 140 -29.50 21.65 37.59
C PHE A 140 -30.71 22.43 38.14
N LEU A 141 -30.51 23.16 39.25
CA LEU A 141 -31.56 24.00 39.85
C LEU A 141 -32.00 25.15 38.93
N GLN A 142 -31.09 25.75 38.16
CA GLN A 142 -31.44 26.76 37.16
C GLN A 142 -32.30 26.19 36.04
N ARG A 143 -32.02 24.96 35.60
CA ARG A 143 -32.80 24.28 34.56
C ARG A 143 -34.20 23.92 35.04
N GLU A 144 -34.32 23.37 36.24
CA GLU A 144 -35.64 23.06 36.83
C GLU A 144 -36.47 24.32 37.05
N ARG A 145 -35.87 25.40 37.56
CA ARG A 145 -36.55 26.69 37.71
C ARG A 145 -37.03 27.26 36.36
N CYS A 146 -36.25 27.09 35.29
CA CYS A 146 -36.61 27.55 33.95
C CYS A 146 -37.78 26.73 33.35
N ILE A 147 -37.86 25.44 33.65
CA ILE A 147 -38.99 24.57 33.26
C ILE A 147 -40.26 25.00 34.00
N GLN A 148 -40.16 25.23 35.31
CA GLN A 148 -41.29 25.71 36.13
C GLN A 148 -41.86 27.04 35.63
N LEU A 149 -40.98 28.01 35.30
CA LEU A 149 -41.41 29.30 34.78
C LEU A 149 -42.09 29.20 33.40
N ASN A 150 -41.75 28.19 32.59
CA ASN A 150 -42.42 27.96 31.31
C ASN A 150 -43.79 27.28 31.47
N SER A 151 -44.00 26.47 32.51
CA SER A 151 -45.32 25.88 32.80
C SER A 151 -46.31 26.89 33.37
N ASP A 152 -45.82 27.95 34.00
CA ASP A 152 -46.65 29.01 34.60
C ASP A 152 -47.05 30.11 33.59
N LEU A 153 -46.63 30.00 32.32
CA LEU A 153 -47.01 30.93 31.26
C LEU A 153 -48.47 30.68 30.80
N PRO A 154 -49.35 31.71 30.79
CA PRO A 154 -50.74 31.55 30.36
C PRO A 154 -50.86 31.13 28.89
N GLU A 155 -51.78 30.20 28.58
CA GLU A 155 -51.90 29.54 27.27
C GLU A 155 -52.12 30.50 26.09
N ASP A 156 -52.69 31.68 26.32
CA ASP A 156 -52.94 32.71 25.29
C ASP A 156 -51.65 33.30 24.68
N MET A 157 -50.49 33.11 25.35
CA MET A 157 -49.17 33.51 24.85
C MET A 157 -48.48 32.41 24.04
N LEU A 158 -49.05 31.19 23.95
CA LEU A 158 -48.46 30.04 23.26
C LEU A 158 -48.65 30.04 21.74
N GLN A 159 -49.50 30.92 21.20
CA GLN A 159 -49.72 31.05 19.75
C GLN A 159 -48.65 31.90 19.05
N GLY A 160 -47.83 32.64 19.81
CA GLY A 160 -46.66 33.34 19.29
C GLY A 160 -45.36 32.70 19.78
N ARG A 161 -44.44 32.33 18.87
CA ARG A 161 -43.10 31.77 19.21
C ARG A 161 -42.16 32.75 19.95
N ARG A 162 -42.69 33.76 20.66
CA ARG A 162 -41.93 34.80 21.35
C ARG A 162 -41.98 34.70 22.89
N GLY A 163 -42.75 33.77 23.46
CA GLY A 163 -42.95 33.66 24.91
C GLY A 163 -42.17 32.55 25.64
N ARG A 164 -41.57 31.57 24.95
CA ARG A 164 -40.88 30.44 25.60
C ARG A 164 -39.43 30.77 25.94
N ILE A 165 -39.07 30.61 27.21
CA ILE A 165 -37.70 30.76 27.70
C ILE A 165 -36.92 29.48 27.31
N ASN A 166 -35.78 29.61 26.63
CA ASN A 166 -34.99 28.46 26.19
C ASN A 166 -34.27 27.83 27.39
N CYS A 167 -34.65 26.61 27.78
CA CYS A 167 -34.11 25.90 28.96
C CYS A 167 -32.83 25.09 28.67
N HIS A 168 -32.36 25.07 27.41
CA HIS A 168 -31.06 24.53 27.10
C HIS A 168 -30.01 25.59 27.42
N GLY A 169 -29.25 25.34 28.48
CA GLY A 169 -27.99 26.01 28.72
C GLY A 169 -26.99 25.62 27.63
N GLU A 170 -27.20 26.14 26.42
CA GLU A 170 -26.08 26.41 25.54
C GLU A 170 -25.30 27.51 26.23
N TYR A 171 -24.16 27.15 26.80
CA TYR A 171 -23.08 28.09 26.98
C TYR A 171 -22.72 28.58 25.57
N HIS A 172 -23.44 29.59 25.07
CA HIS A 172 -22.84 30.56 24.18
C HIS A 172 -21.76 31.23 25.03
N LEU A 173 -20.58 30.60 25.07
CA LEU A 173 -19.35 31.37 25.14
C LEU A 173 -19.44 32.33 23.97
N ASP A 174 -19.78 33.59 24.27
CA ASP A 174 -19.75 34.66 23.29
C ASP A 174 -18.49 34.47 22.45
N GLN A 175 -18.63 34.33 21.13
CA GLN A 175 -17.50 34.23 20.19
C GLN A 175 -16.45 35.34 20.44
N SER A 176 -16.86 36.45 21.06
CA SER A 176 -16.03 37.51 21.62
C SER A 176 -14.85 37.03 22.48
N TYR A 177 -14.96 35.92 23.23
CA TYR A 177 -13.87 35.46 24.11
C TYR A 177 -12.77 34.71 23.34
N TYR A 178 -13.13 33.98 22.27
CA TYR A 178 -12.17 33.32 21.39
C TYR A 178 -11.52 34.27 20.37
N ASP A 179 -12.23 35.33 19.98
CA ASP A 179 -11.67 36.38 19.10
C ASP A 179 -10.63 37.27 19.81
N ALA A 180 -10.66 37.35 21.15
CA ALA A 180 -9.69 38.10 21.95
C ALA A 180 -8.33 37.39 22.12
N ILE A 181 -8.33 36.05 22.07
CA ILE A 181 -7.11 35.22 22.25
C ILE A 181 -6.34 35.09 20.91
N SER A 182 -7.02 35.25 19.78
CA SER A 182 -6.41 35.10 18.44
C SER A 182 -5.80 36.39 17.88
N ARG A 183 -5.81 37.50 18.65
CA ARG A 183 -5.26 38.82 18.25
C ARG A 183 -4.02 39.25 19.04
N THR A 184 -3.44 38.37 19.84
CA THR A 184 -2.13 38.56 20.49
C THR A 184 -1.08 37.68 19.83
#